data_AF-A0A368ZKL5-F1
#
_entry.id   AF-A0A368ZKL5-F1
#
_cell.length_a   1.000
_cell.length_b   1.000
_cell.length_c   1.000
_cell.angle_alpha   90.00
_cell.angle_beta   90.00
_cell.angle_gamma   90.00
#
_symmetry.space_group_name_H-M   'P 1'
#
loop_
_entity.id
_entity.type
_entity.pdbx_description
1 polymer ?
#
loop_
_entity_poly.entity_id
_entity_poly.type
_entity_poly.pdbx_seq_one_letter_code
_entity_poly.pdbx_strand_id
1 'polypeptide(L)' 'MENELITDLLGQIVLGLLLVVPLWKIHGKAGKNPALALFVFIPYLGLLIVSLVLAFSRWPATEYQNNAAQQEG' A
#
# COMPACT_ATOMS: atom_id res chain seq x y z
N MET A 1 9.83 -9.11 -28.79
CA MET A 1 10.52 -9.42 -27.51
C MET A 1 11.13 -8.17 -26.88
N GLU A 2 12.03 -7.42 -27.51
CA GLU A 2 12.64 -6.22 -26.89
C GLU A 2 11.63 -5.09 -26.60
N ASN A 3 10.68 -4.87 -27.51
CA ASN A 3 9.61 -3.88 -27.40
C ASN A 3 8.55 -4.24 -26.33
N GLU A 4 8.32 -5.53 -26.10
CA GLU A 4 7.36 -6.01 -25.11
C GLU A 4 7.84 -5.66 -23.69
N LEU A 5 9.14 -5.86 -23.41
CA LEU A 5 9.76 -5.49 -22.13
C LEU A 5 9.70 -3.98 -21.85
N ILE A 6 9.89 -3.15 -22.89
CA ILE A 6 9.80 -1.69 -22.75
C ILE A 6 8.35 -1.27 -22.45
N THR A 7 7.38 -1.87 -23.12
CA THR A 7 5.96 -1.57 -22.94
C THR A 7 5.49 -1.99 -21.55
N ASP A 8 5.91 -3.18 -21.09
CA ASP A 8 5.62 -3.67 -19.74
C ASP A 8 6.25 -2.79 -18.65
N LEU A 9 7.52 -2.39 -18.84
CA LEU A 9 8.20 -1.50 -17.90
C LEU A 9 7.52 -0.13 -17.82
N LEU A 10 7.14 0.44 -18.96
CA LEU A 10 6.40 1.70 -19.02
C LEU A 10 5.03 1.57 -18.33
N GLY A 11 4.29 0.50 -18.62
CA GLY A 11 3.00 0.23 -17.97
C GLY A 11 3.12 0.14 -16.46
N GLN A 12 4.16 -0.54 -15.96
CA GLN A 12 4.40 -0.69 -14.53
C GLN A 12 4.81 0.63 -13.86
N ILE A 13 5.60 1.48 -14.53
CA ILE A 13 5.94 2.81 -14.01
C ILE A 13 4.68 3.69 -13.93
N VAL A 14 3.84 3.69 -14.97
CA VAL A 14 2.58 4.44 -15.00
C VAL A 14 1.65 3.97 -13.88
N LEU A 15 1.50 2.64 -13.72
CA LEU A 15 0.70 2.07 -12.64
C LEU A 15 1.28 2.42 -11.26
N GLY A 16 2.60 2.34 -11.09
CA GLY A 16 3.30 2.72 -9.87
C GLY A 16 3.06 4.18 -9.49
N LEU A 17 3.12 5.10 -10.46
CA LEU A 17 2.80 6.52 -10.26
C LEU A 17 1.33 6.76 -9.86
N LEU A 18 0.40 5.98 -10.43
CA LEU A 18 -1.02 6.08 -10.07
C LEU A 18 -1.27 5.53 -8.66
N LEU A 19 -0.60 4.44 -8.30
CA LEU A 19 -0.77 3.76 -7.01
C LEU A 19 0.02 4.37 -5.86
N VAL A 20 1.13 5.08 -6.12
CA VAL A 20 1.98 5.64 -5.05
C VAL A 20 1.20 6.60 -4.16
N VAL A 21 0.34 7.45 -4.74
CA VAL A 21 -0.45 8.43 -3.99
C VAL A 21 -1.45 7.77 -3.03
N PRO A 22 -2.35 6.87 -3.48
CA PRO A 22 -3.25 6.18 -2.56
C PRO A 22 -2.48 5.31 -1.56
N LEU A 23 -1.42 4.60 -1.97
CA LEU A 23 -0.61 3.79 -1.06
C LEU A 23 0.05 4.62 0.04
N TRP A 24 0.59 5.80 -0.30
CA TRP A 24 1.16 6.74 0.65
C TRP A 24 0.12 7.18 1.69
N LYS A 25 -1.10 7.53 1.24
CA LYS A 25 -2.21 7.90 2.14
C LYS A 25 -2.61 6.74 3.06
N ILE A 26 -2.65 5.51 2.58
CA ILE A 26 -3.02 4.35 3.39
C ILE A 26 -1.92 4.03 4.42
N HIS A 27 -0.65 4.07 4.03
CA HIS A 27 0.46 3.85 4.97
C HIS A 27 0.47 4.88 6.09
N GLY A 28 0.23 6.16 5.77
CA GLY A 28 0.06 7.21 6.79
C GLY A 28 -1.11 6.94 7.73
N LYS A 29 -2.26 6.47 7.20
CA LYS A 29 -3.43 6.08 8.02
C LYS A 29 -3.18 4.86 8.89
N ALA A 30 -2.37 3.91 8.43
CA ALA A 30 -1.96 2.73 9.20
C ALA A 30 -0.88 3.04 10.25
N GLY A 31 -0.45 4.30 10.39
CA GLY A 31 0.62 4.71 11.30
C GLY A 31 2.00 4.18 10.89
N LYS A 32 2.18 3.77 9.63
CA LYS A 32 3.45 3.31 9.07
C LYS A 32 4.15 4.45 8.33
N ASN A 33 5.46 4.27 8.10
CA ASN A 33 6.22 5.22 7.29
C ASN A 33 5.67 5.22 5.85
N PRO A 34 5.14 6.35 5.34
CA PRO A 34 4.58 6.42 4.00
C PRO A 34 5.61 6.20 2.88
N ALA A 35 6.90 6.36 3.18
CA ALA A 35 7.96 6.04 2.22
C ALA A 35 7.92 4.57 1.78
N LEU A 36 7.26 3.67 2.54
CA LEU A 36 7.05 2.28 2.14
C LEU A 36 6.21 2.15 0.86
N ALA A 37 5.40 3.15 0.51
CA ALA A 37 4.67 3.16 -0.76
C ALA A 37 5.59 3.26 -1.99
N LEU A 38 6.80 3.82 -1.86
CA LEU A 38 7.78 3.93 -2.96
C LEU A 38 8.28 2.56 -3.43
N PHE A 39 8.16 1.52 -2.61
CA PHE A 39 8.54 0.16 -3.02
C PHE A 39 7.70 -0.34 -4.20
N VAL A 40 6.54 0.26 -4.51
CA VAL A 40 5.72 -0.06 -5.68
C VAL A 40 6.47 0.08 -7.02
N PHE A 41 7.54 0.88 -7.06
CA PHE A 41 8.38 1.03 -8.26
C PHE A 41 9.35 -0.14 -8.48
N ILE A 42 9.48 -1.05 -7.51
CA ILE A 42 10.25 -2.27 -7.69
C ILE A 42 9.40 -3.26 -8.51
N PRO A 43 9.83 -3.64 -9.72
CA PRO A 43 9.07 -4.54 -10.57
C PRO A 43 8.89 -5.91 -9.89
N TYR A 44 7.70 -6.49 -10.05
CA TYR A 44 7.27 -7.80 -9.48
C TYR A 44 7.18 -7.85 -7.94
N LEU A 45 8.21 -7.43 -7.22
CA LEU A 45 8.29 -7.57 -5.76
C LEU A 45 7.70 -6.37 -5.01
N GLY A 46 7.67 -5.20 -5.63
CA GLY A 46 7.26 -3.95 -4.98
C GLY A 46 5.85 -3.99 -4.42
N LEU A 47 4.88 -4.35 -5.28
CA LEU A 47 3.48 -4.51 -4.88
C LEU A 47 3.30 -5.57 -3.79
N LEU A 48 4.07 -6.66 -3.85
CA LEU A 48 4.01 -7.73 -2.86
C LEU A 48 4.49 -7.25 -1.49
N ILE A 49 5.65 -6.59 -1.42
CA ILE A 49 6.19 -6.02 -0.18
C ILE A 49 5.20 -5.01 0.43
N VAL A 50 4.71 -4.08 -0.39
CA VAL A 50 3.74 -3.06 0.02
C VAL A 50 2.47 -3.69 0.57
N SER A 51 1.95 -4.71 -0.11
CA SER A 51 0.74 -5.43 0.30
C SER A 51 0.93 -6.21 1.60
N LEU A 52 2.08 -6.89 1.76
CA LEU A 52 2.41 -7.59 3.00
C LEU A 52 2.49 -6.63 4.19
N VAL A 53 3.16 -5.49 4.02
CA VAL A 53 3.24 -4.46 5.07
C VAL A 53 1.83 -4.01 5.49
N LEU A 54 0.94 -3.75 4.53
CA LEU A 54 -0.44 -3.35 4.78
C LEU A 54 -1.27 -4.46 5.44
N ALA A 55 -1.12 -5.70 5.00
CA ALA A 55 -1.85 -6.85 5.51
C ALA A 55 -1.53 -7.13 6.98
N PHE A 56 -0.26 -6.98 7.39
CA PHE A 56 0.17 -7.15 8.78
C PHE A 56 0.15 -5.85 9.60
N SER A 57 -0.25 -4.72 9.01
CA SER A 57 -0.39 -3.47 9.77
C SER A 57 -1.64 -3.48 10.63
N ARG A 58 -1.58 -2.83 11.80
CA ARG A 58 -2.73 -2.70 12.69
C ARG A 58 -3.61 -1.54 12.20
N TRP A 59 -4.87 -1.83 11.88
CA TRP A 59 -5.79 -0.84 11.34
C TRP A 59 -6.57 -0.16 12.47
N PRO A 60 -6.68 1.18 12.48
CA PRO A 60 -7.32 1.92 13.58
C PRO A 60 -8.83 1.66 13.70
N ALA A 61 -9.48 1.18 12.62
CA ALA A 61 -10.91 0.90 12.63
C ALA A 61 -11.31 -0.23 13.61
N THR A 62 -10.42 -1.18 13.88
CA THR A 62 -10.67 -2.25 14.85
C THR A 62 -10.76 -1.71 16.28
N GLU A 63 -10.10 -0.58 16.58
CA GLU A 63 -10.06 0.00 17.92
C GLU A 63 -11.37 0.73 18.27
N TYR A 64 -12.07 1.27 17.25
CA TYR A 64 -13.31 2.04 17.44
C TYR A 64 -14.50 1.17 17.86
N GLN A 65 -14.63 -0.06 17.35
CA GLN A 65 -15.72 -0.97 17.74
C GLN A 65 -15.60 -1.45 19.18
N ASN A 66 -14.37 -1.72 19.65
CA ASN A 66 -14.13 -2.20 21.02
C ASN A 66 -14.52 -1.13 22.04
N ASN A 67 -14.19 0.13 21.76
CA ASN A 67 -14.50 1.24 22.65
C ASN A 67 -15.99 1.59 22.67
N ALA A 68 -16.69 1.44 21.54
CA ALA A 68 -18.14 1.64 21.46
C ALA A 68 -18.92 0.52 22.19
N ALA A 69 -18.53 -0.74 22.01
CA ALA A 69 -19.13 -1.88 22.72
C ALA A 69 -18.84 -1.86 24.23
N GLN A 70 -17.71 -1.28 24.66
CA GLN A 70 -17.41 -1.05 26.08
C GLN A 70 -18.14 0.14 26.69
N GLN A 71 -18.67 1.07 25.89
CA GLN A 71 -19.43 2.24 26.37
C GLN A 71 -20.92 1.93 26.60
N GLU A 72 -21.41 0.79 26.12
CA GLU A 72 -22.79 0.32 26.28
C GLU A 72 -22.97 -0.71 27.42
N GLY A 73 -21.92 -0.96 28.22
CA GLY A 73 -21.92 -1.91 29.34
C GLY A 73 -21.94 -1.26 30.73
#